data_AF-A0A966K2G4-F1
#
_entry.id   AF-A0A966K2G4-F1
#
_cell.length_a   1.000
_cell.length_b   1.000
_cell.length_c   1.000
_cell.angle_alpha   90.00
_cell.angle_beta   90.00
_cell.angle_gamma   90.00
#
_symmetry.space_group_name_H-M   'P 1'
#
loop_
_entity.id
_entity.type
_entity.pdbx_description
1 polymer ?
#
loop_
_entity_poly.entity_id
_entity_poly.type
_entity_poly.pdbx_seq_one_letter_code
_entity_poly.pdbx_strand_id
1 'polypeptide(L)'
;MTIDEIMNEDADFDGVYFCKSDEKGDEGWSLTFLKLENKKDKKFEEYDFGIKYQIMLHENDKVEVFEAILGDPRQYLRNMIQCDQEGMIIKKCKRSDKILSKILGKHNFHEFRAIFGGT
;
A
#
# COMPACT_ATOMS: atom_id res chain seq x y z
N MET A 1 -18.33 -6.14 -0.08
CA MET A 1 -17.54 -6.51 1.11
C MET A 1 -17.19 -5.23 1.84
N THR A 2 -17.35 -5.18 3.15
CA THR A 2 -16.98 -4.00 3.95
C THR A 2 -15.47 -3.93 4.12
N ILE A 3 -14.91 -2.73 4.33
CA ILE A 3 -13.47 -2.56 4.59
C ILE A 3 -13.02 -3.41 5.79
N ASP A 4 -13.86 -3.52 6.82
CA ASP A 4 -13.57 -4.33 8.00
C ASP A 4 -13.52 -5.84 7.71
N GLU A 5 -14.31 -6.34 6.77
CA GLU A 5 -14.21 -7.74 6.29
C GLU A 5 -12.89 -7.96 5.54
N ILE A 6 -12.53 -7.06 4.62
CA ILE A 6 -11.29 -7.16 3.83
C ILE A 6 -10.03 -7.11 4.73
N MET A 7 -10.05 -6.25 5.74
CA MET A 7 -8.93 -6.08 6.68
C MET A 7 -8.77 -7.22 7.68
N ASN A 8 -9.79 -8.07 7.83
CA ASN A 8 -9.74 -9.24 8.69
C ASN A 8 -9.22 -10.49 7.95
N GLU A 9 -9.30 -10.55 6.61
CA GLU A 9 -8.89 -11.72 5.83
C GLU A 9 -7.37 -11.89 5.71
N ASP A 10 -6.57 -10.81 5.71
CA ASP A 10 -5.11 -10.91 5.56
C ASP A 10 -4.35 -10.23 6.70
N ALA A 11 -4.33 -10.91 7.86
CA ALA A 11 -3.77 -10.35 9.08
C ALA A 11 -2.25 -10.08 9.05
N ASP A 12 -1.52 -10.64 8.07
CA ASP A 12 -0.07 -10.63 8.00
C ASP A 12 0.45 -10.07 6.66
N PHE A 13 -0.13 -9.01 6.14
CA PHE A 13 0.39 -8.40 4.91
C PHE A 13 1.80 -7.80 5.11
N ASP A 14 2.62 -7.83 4.06
CA ASP A 14 3.89 -7.09 3.99
C ASP A 14 3.70 -5.72 3.34
N GLY A 15 2.66 -5.58 2.52
CA GLY A 15 2.15 -4.29 2.08
C GLY A 15 0.69 -4.38 1.63
N VAL A 16 0.08 -3.22 1.40
CA VAL A 16 -1.27 -3.09 0.89
C VAL A 16 -1.31 -1.91 -0.07
N TYR A 17 -1.87 -2.15 -1.26
CA TYR A 17 -2.24 -1.10 -2.20
C TYR A 17 -3.75 -0.87 -2.10
N PHE A 18 -4.17 0.39 -2.13
CA PHE A 18 -5.57 0.78 -1.98
C PHE A 18 -5.93 1.88 -2.96
N CYS A 19 -6.97 1.64 -3.75
CA CYS A 19 -7.48 2.58 -4.73
C CYS A 19 -9.00 2.43 -4.89
N LYS A 20 -9.64 3.39 -5.54
CA LYS A 20 -11.03 3.26 -5.95
C LYS A 20 -11.11 2.28 -7.12
N SER A 21 -12.07 1.36 -7.09
CA SER A 21 -12.38 0.52 -8.24
C SER A 21 -13.17 1.33 -9.27
N ASP A 22 -12.82 1.16 -10.54
CA ASP A 22 -13.54 1.68 -11.71
C ASP A 22 -14.34 0.59 -12.44
N GLU A 23 -14.44 -0.62 -11.89
CA GLU A 23 -15.22 -1.70 -12.47
C GLU A 23 -16.74 -1.46 -12.35
N LYS A 24 -17.34 -1.11 -13.50
CA LYS A 24 -18.77 -1.28 -13.86
C LYS A 24 -19.81 -1.08 -12.73
N GLY A 25 -19.82 0.10 -12.13
CA GLY A 25 -21.01 0.65 -11.45
C GLY A 25 -21.14 0.38 -9.96
N ASP A 26 -20.17 -0.30 -9.33
CA ASP A 26 -20.05 -0.33 -7.87
C ASP A 26 -18.95 0.64 -7.42
N GLU A 27 -19.34 1.79 -6.85
CA GLU A 27 -18.40 2.71 -6.20
C GLU A 27 -17.82 2.03 -4.94
N GLY A 28 -16.59 1.52 -5.04
CA GLY A 28 -15.97 0.77 -3.95
C GLY A 28 -14.45 0.92 -3.90
N TRP A 29 -13.87 0.63 -2.74
CA TRP A 29 -12.42 0.55 -2.57
C TRP A 29 -11.93 -0.85 -2.90
N SER A 30 -10.87 -0.93 -3.70
CA SER A 30 -10.10 -2.14 -3.96
C SER A 30 -8.86 -2.15 -3.07
N LEU A 31 -8.62 -3.27 -2.38
CA LEU A 31 -7.43 -3.49 -1.55
C LEU A 31 -6.67 -4.70 -2.08
N THR A 32 -5.40 -4.48 -2.43
CA THR A 32 -4.51 -5.53 -2.91
C THR A 32 -3.40 -5.75 -1.89
N PHE A 33 -3.51 -6.84 -1.13
CA PHE A 33 -2.50 -7.23 -0.16
C PHE A 33 -1.28 -7.87 -0.83
N LEU A 34 -0.10 -7.52 -0.32
CA LEU A 34 1.19 -7.92 -0.84
C LEU A 34 1.91 -8.76 0.21
N LYS A 35 2.43 -9.91 -0.22
CA LYS A 35 3.37 -10.74 0.53
C LYS A 35 4.70 -10.76 -0.20
N LEU A 36 5.79 -10.43 0.49
CA LEU A 36 7.13 -10.55 -0.07
C LEU A 36 7.59 -12.02 0.07
N GLU A 37 7.66 -12.75 -1.03
CA GLU A 37 7.80 -14.22 -0.99
C GLU A 37 9.13 -14.74 -0.41
N ASN A 38 10.21 -13.97 -0.49
CA ASN A 38 11.55 -14.46 -0.13
C ASN A 38 11.98 -14.03 1.27
N LYS A 39 12.49 -14.95 2.10
CA LYS A 39 13.08 -14.63 3.43
C LYS A 39 14.20 -13.60 3.35
N LYS A 40 14.95 -13.54 2.24
CA LYS A 40 15.98 -12.50 2.03
C LYS A 40 15.38 -11.10 1.82
N ASP A 41 14.15 -11.03 1.33
CA ASP A 41 13.40 -9.79 1.09
C ASP A 41 12.66 -9.31 2.34
N LYS A 42 12.46 -10.18 3.34
CA LYS A 42 11.81 -9.88 4.63
C LYS A 42 12.77 -9.38 5.72
N LYS A 43 13.94 -8.84 5.35
CA LYS A 43 14.76 -8.07 6.31
C LYS A 43 14.17 -6.69 6.47
N PHE A 44 13.06 -6.63 7.21
CA PHE A 44 12.37 -5.37 7.48
C PHE A 44 13.23 -4.48 8.38
N GLU A 45 13.14 -3.18 8.16
CA GLU A 45 13.78 -2.21 9.05
C GLU A 45 12.94 -2.07 10.33
N GLU A 46 13.43 -2.71 11.39
CA GLU A 46 12.86 -2.67 12.73
C GLU A 46 13.64 -1.70 13.61
N TYR A 47 12.92 -0.93 14.40
CA TYR A 47 13.43 0.00 15.40
C TYR A 47 12.76 -0.29 16.74
N ASP A 48 13.21 0.36 17.82
CA ASP A 48 12.68 0.15 19.17
C ASP A 48 11.15 0.34 19.28
N PHE A 49 10.57 1.14 18.39
CA PHE A 49 9.13 1.44 18.34
C PHE A 49 8.33 0.59 17.33
N GLY A 50 8.99 -0.33 16.62
CA GLY A 50 8.35 -1.24 15.67
C GLY A 50 8.94 -1.19 14.26
N ILE A 51 8.19 -1.78 13.31
CA ILE A 51 8.57 -1.85 11.90
C ILE A 51 8.37 -0.49 11.24
N LYS A 52 9.37 -0.05 10.46
CA LYS A 52 9.26 1.11 9.60
C LYS A 52 8.52 0.75 8.32
N TYR A 53 7.61 1.62 7.90
CA TYR A 53 6.84 1.50 6.67
C TYR A 53 7.25 2.60 5.70
N GLN A 54 7.10 2.31 4.41
CA GLN A 54 7.08 3.29 3.34
C GLN A 54 5.63 3.49 2.93
N ILE A 55 5.24 4.75 2.85
CA ILE A 55 3.88 5.17 2.54
C ILE A 55 3.95 6.00 1.27
N MET A 56 3.13 5.62 0.30
CA MET A 56 2.99 6.30 -0.97
C MET A 56 1.54 6.79 -1.08
N LEU A 57 1.33 8.09 -1.21
CA LEU A 57 -0.01 8.69 -1.36
C LEU A 57 -0.12 9.39 -2.72
N HIS A 58 -1.30 9.32 -3.32
CA HIS A 58 -1.62 9.99 -4.57
C HIS A 58 -2.40 11.29 -4.32
N GLU A 59 -1.81 12.44 -4.62
CA GLU A 59 -2.43 13.74 -4.42
C GLU A 59 -2.34 14.59 -5.69
N ASN A 60 -3.48 14.89 -6.33
CA ASN A 60 -3.57 15.81 -7.47
C ASN A 60 -2.50 15.57 -8.56
N ASP A 61 -2.46 14.35 -9.11
CA ASP A 61 -1.48 13.87 -10.11
C ASP A 61 -0.02 13.77 -9.62
N LYS A 62 0.22 13.97 -8.33
CA LYS A 62 1.53 13.78 -7.70
C LYS A 62 1.52 12.55 -6.82
N VAL A 63 2.69 11.96 -6.68
CA VAL A 63 2.94 10.87 -5.76
C VAL A 63 3.86 11.38 -4.66
N GLU A 64 3.37 11.38 -3.43
CA GLU A 64 4.19 11.66 -2.25
C GLU A 64 4.65 10.34 -1.64
N VAL A 65 5.93 10.27 -1.28
CA VAL A 65 6.50 9.11 -0.60
C VAL A 65 7.23 9.56 0.65
N PHE A 66 6.89 8.93 1.77
CA PHE A 66 7.54 9.15 3.04
C PHE A 66 7.63 7.86 3.84
N GLU A 67 8.38 7.91 4.94
CA GLU A 67 8.62 6.75 5.78
C GLU A 67 8.21 7.04 7.22
N ALA A 68 7.55 6.08 7.87
CA ALA A 68 7.06 6.24 9.23
C ALA A 68 7.01 4.89 9.96
N ILE A 69 7.12 4.91 11.28
CA ILE A 69 6.76 3.77 12.12
C ILE A 69 5.28 3.91 12.44
N LEU A 70 4.49 2.91 12.08
CA LEU A 70 3.04 2.90 12.31
C LEU A 70 2.71 2.02 13.51
N GLY A 71 1.97 2.56 14.47
CA GLY A 71 1.46 1.78 15.61
C GLY A 71 0.50 0.68 15.16
N ASP A 72 -0.48 1.04 14.33
CA ASP A 72 -1.33 0.09 13.62
C ASP A 72 -1.50 0.50 12.14
N PRO A 73 -0.87 -0.19 11.18
CA PRO A 73 -1.00 0.12 9.76
C PRO A 73 -2.43 -0.07 9.25
N ARG A 74 -3.26 -0.88 9.91
CA ARG A 74 -4.67 -1.09 9.57
C ARG A 74 -5.49 0.15 9.89
N GLN A 75 -5.33 0.69 11.10
CA GLN A 75 -5.99 1.94 11.45
C GLN A 75 -5.55 3.09 10.54
N TYR A 76 -4.25 3.13 10.18
CA TYR A 76 -3.76 4.12 9.23
C TYR A 76 -4.46 3.99 7.87
N LEU A 77 -4.55 2.77 7.32
CA LEU A 77 -5.26 2.50 6.07
C LEU A 77 -6.72 2.96 6.12
N ARG A 78 -7.47 2.65 7.20
CA ARG A 78 -8.85 3.10 7.38
C ARG A 78 -8.96 4.62 7.30
N ASN A 79 -8.06 5.33 7.99
CA ASN A 79 -8.08 6.79 8.00
C ASN A 79 -7.82 7.36 6.59
N MET A 80 -6.88 6.77 5.83
CA MET A 80 -6.62 7.21 4.45
C MET A 80 -7.85 7.01 3.57
N ILE A 81 -8.47 5.83 3.62
CA ILE A 81 -9.68 5.54 2.86
C ILE A 81 -10.84 6.48 3.23
N GLN A 82 -11.03 6.77 4.52
CA GLN A 82 -12.03 7.73 4.99
C GLN A 82 -11.78 9.17 4.52
N CYS A 83 -10.51 9.53 4.33
CA CYS A 83 -10.09 10.81 3.76
C CYS A 83 -10.07 10.82 2.23
N ASP A 84 -10.64 9.80 1.59
CA ASP A 84 -10.69 9.67 0.13
C ASP A 84 -9.32 9.58 -0.55
N GLN A 85 -8.32 9.07 0.17
CA GLN A 85 -6.93 9.04 -0.23
C GLN A 85 -6.53 7.68 -0.80
N GLU A 86 -5.98 7.64 -2.02
CA GLU A 86 -5.42 6.43 -2.64
C GLU A 86 -3.92 6.30 -2.36
N GLY A 87 -3.39 5.08 -2.32
CA GLY A 87 -1.98 4.89 -2.02
C GLY A 87 -1.53 3.45 -1.79
N MET A 88 -0.34 3.34 -1.19
CA MET A 88 0.28 2.09 -0.79
C MET A 88 0.96 2.24 0.57
N ILE A 89 0.85 1.22 1.42
CA ILE A 89 1.62 1.08 2.65
C ILE A 89 2.41 -0.22 2.53
N ILE A 90 3.73 -0.20 2.70
CA ILE A 90 4.57 -1.39 2.61
C ILE A 90 5.66 -1.36 3.68
N LYS A 91 5.93 -2.51 4.32
CA LYS A 91 7.02 -2.64 5.28
C LYS A 91 8.34 -2.32 4.58
N LYS A 92 9.15 -1.47 5.19
CA LYS A 92 10.44 -1.01 4.64
C LYS A 92 11.44 -2.17 4.60
N CYS A 93 11.96 -2.46 3.42
CA CYS A 93 13.10 -3.34 3.22
C CYS A 93 13.79 -3.03 1.88
N LYS A 94 14.90 -3.70 1.59
CA LYS A 94 15.60 -3.56 0.30
C LYS A 94 14.74 -3.88 -0.92
N ARG A 95 13.72 -4.73 -0.76
CA ARG A 95 12.80 -5.10 -1.84
C ARG A 95 11.74 -4.03 -2.05
N SER A 96 11.15 -3.49 -0.99
CA SER A 96 10.18 -2.39 -1.10
C SER A 96 10.82 -1.13 -1.68
N ASP A 97 12.08 -0.84 -1.35
CA ASP A 97 12.84 0.25 -1.99
C ASP A 97 12.89 0.10 -3.51
N LYS A 98 13.21 -1.10 -3.99
CA LYS A 98 13.27 -1.39 -5.42
C LYS A 98 11.89 -1.31 -6.07
N ILE A 99 10.84 -1.67 -5.35
CA ILE A 99 9.46 -1.56 -5.85
C ILE A 99 9.12 -0.07 -6.01
N LEU A 100 9.29 0.74 -4.97
CA LEU A 100 8.99 2.18 -5.00
C LEU A 100 9.84 2.94 -6.00
N SER A 101 11.16 2.70 -6.08
CA SER A 101 12.01 3.37 -7.07
C SER A 101 11.59 3.08 -8.51
N LYS A 102 11.05 1.88 -8.79
CA LYS A 102 10.51 1.56 -10.12
C LYS A 102 9.20 2.28 -10.40
N ILE A 103 8.34 2.43 -9.40
CA ILE A 103 7.07 3.16 -9.51
C ILE A 103 7.36 4.64 -9.80
N LEU A 104 8.19 5.25 -8.96
CA LEU A 104 8.56 6.66 -9.07
C LEU A 104 9.34 6.95 -10.36
N GLY A 105 10.30 6.10 -10.73
CA GLY A 105 11.12 6.28 -11.93
C GLY A 105 10.36 6.15 -13.25
N LYS A 106 9.18 5.53 -13.24
CA LYS A 106 8.30 5.43 -14.41
C LYS A 106 7.38 6.62 -14.59
N HIS A 107 7.28 7.54 -13.62
CA HIS A 107 6.35 8.68 -13.65
C HIS A 107 4.90 8.33 -14.02
N ASN A 108 4.47 7.08 -13.82
CA ASN A 108 3.20 6.62 -14.37
C ASN A 108 2.48 5.69 -13.40
N PHE A 109 1.73 6.31 -12.47
CA PHE A 109 0.85 5.63 -11.53
C PHE A 109 -0.24 4.80 -12.24
N HIS A 110 -0.62 5.18 -13.47
CA HIS A 110 -1.56 4.42 -14.29
C HIS A 110 -1.07 3.00 -14.59
N GLU A 111 0.23 2.80 -14.84
CA GLU A 111 0.78 1.45 -15.01
C GLU A 111 0.71 0.65 -13.70
N PHE A 112 0.77 1.32 -12.55
CA PHE A 112 0.65 0.66 -11.25
C PHE A 112 -0.78 0.21 -10.96
N ARG A 113 -1.78 1.05 -11.25
CA ARG A 113 -3.20 0.62 -11.25
C ARG A 113 -3.41 -0.59 -12.17
N ALA A 114 -2.79 -0.62 -13.35
CA ALA A 114 -2.91 -1.78 -14.23
C ALA A 114 -2.25 -3.06 -13.69
N ILE A 115 -1.21 -2.96 -12.85
CA ILE A 115 -0.52 -4.12 -12.26
C ILE A 115 -1.25 -4.63 -11.01
N PHE A 116 -1.84 -3.75 -10.21
CA PHE A 116 -2.38 -4.10 -8.88
C PHE A 116 -3.88 -3.86 -8.70
N GLY A 117 -4.55 -3.15 -9.61
CA GLY A 117 -5.97 -2.79 -9.55
C GLY A 117 -6.90 -3.75 -10.28
N GLY A 118 -6.38 -4.76 -10.98
CA GLY A 118 -7.17 -5.70 -11.77
C GLY A 118 -7.62 -5.10 -13.12
N THR A 119 -7.67 -5.95 -14.14
CA THR A 119 -8.29 -5.69 -15.45
C THR A 119 -9.70 -6.22 -15.50
#